data_AF-A0A414ZRF8-F1
#
_entry.id   AF-A0A414ZRF8-F1
#
_cell.length_a   1.000
_cell.length_b   1.000
_cell.length_c   1.000
_cell.angle_alpha   90.00
_cell.angle_beta   90.00
_cell.angle_gamma   90.00
#
_symmetry.space_group_name_H-M   'P 1'
#
loop_
_entity.id
_entity.type
_entity.pdbx_description
1 polymer ?
#
loop_
_entity_poly.entity_id
_entity_poly.type
_entity_poly.pdbx_seq_one_letter_code
_entity_poly.pdbx_strand_id
1 'polypeptide(L)'
;MKGTLIMEKITIKNFIDEFNKRGTESLKDQYIKDNLEIIPYVPFIKKDALIGNLLKTTMIDKETGNIKVNSSAEYLLMTRIFIENYTNLTVETEGFFEEYDELKKSGLFDILLIGNDVTAPLIPYEEIAEFKHLLSIKKSDILQNKYEIHSFITEQVERFKTLGEATLTPLVDAVSKKLDSLSDDDLRKILDDYKLKTTANFKEV
;
A
#
# COMPACT_ATOMS: atom_id res chain seq x y z
N MET A 1 3.68 7.98 -28.96
CA MET A 1 4.55 7.70 -27.80
C MET A 1 4.21 8.73 -26.73
N LYS A 2 3.41 8.36 -25.72
CA LYS A 2 3.33 9.17 -24.50
C LYS A 2 4.53 8.74 -23.66
N GLY A 3 5.53 9.62 -23.56
CA GLY A 3 6.62 9.40 -22.64
C GLY A 3 6.05 9.27 -21.23
N THR A 4 6.39 8.19 -20.55
CA THR A 4 6.18 8.05 -19.12
C THR A 4 6.95 9.19 -18.45
N LEU A 5 6.24 10.20 -17.94
CA LEU A 5 6.83 11.19 -17.04
C LEU A 5 7.24 10.41 -15.80
N ILE A 6 8.55 10.20 -15.63
CA ILE A 6 9.10 9.62 -14.41
C ILE A 6 8.98 10.71 -13.35
N MET A 7 8.03 10.53 -12.44
CA MET A 7 7.85 11.38 -11.26
C MET A 7 9.15 11.39 -10.44
N GLU A 8 9.72 12.57 -10.22
CA GLU A 8 10.96 12.71 -9.44
C GLU A 8 10.67 12.35 -7.98
N LYS A 9 11.32 11.30 -7.48
CA LYS A 9 11.11 10.81 -6.12
C LYS A 9 11.92 11.64 -5.12
N ILE A 10 11.27 12.07 -4.04
CA ILE A 10 11.88 12.83 -2.94
C ILE A 10 11.82 11.96 -1.68
N THR A 11 12.90 11.92 -0.91
CA THR A 11 12.90 11.14 0.33
C THR A 11 12.09 11.85 1.41
N ILE A 12 11.39 11.10 2.27
CA ILE A 12 10.47 11.68 3.28
C ILE A 12 11.22 12.62 4.22
N LYS A 13 12.39 12.20 4.72
CA LYS A 13 13.19 13.02 5.66
C LYS A 13 13.67 14.31 5.00
N ASN A 14 14.17 14.24 3.76
CA ASN A 14 14.58 15.45 3.02
C ASN A 14 13.41 16.41 2.77
N PHE A 15 12.25 15.87 2.39
CA PHE A 15 11.06 16.69 2.20
C PHE A 15 10.64 17.40 3.50
N ILE A 16 10.63 16.66 4.61
CA ILE A 16 10.27 17.18 5.94
C ILE A 16 11.28 18.22 6.41
N ASP A 17 12.57 18.00 6.21
CA ASP A 17 13.61 18.95 6.60
C ASP A 17 13.45 20.29 5.90
N GLU A 18 13.22 20.28 4.58
CA GLU A 18 12.96 21.49 3.81
C GLU A 18 11.61 22.14 4.13
N PHE A 19 10.58 21.33 4.39
CA PHE A 19 9.26 21.79 4.84
C PHE A 19 9.37 22.50 6.20
N ASN A 20 10.10 21.95 7.16
CA ASN A 20 10.26 22.51 8.49
C ASN A 20 11.11 23.79 8.52
N LYS A 21 12.00 24.00 7.53
CA LYS A 21 12.75 25.24 7.36
C LYS A 21 11.88 26.43 6.92
N ARG A 22 10.65 26.18 6.45
CA ARG A 22 9.73 27.25 6.03
C ARG A 22 9.18 27.95 7.28
N GLY A 23 9.57 29.22 7.47
CA GLY A 23 9.29 29.98 8.71
C GLY A 23 7.84 30.43 8.94
N THR A 24 6.93 30.19 7.99
CA THR A 24 5.50 30.50 8.14
C THR A 24 4.65 29.41 7.49
N GLU A 25 3.40 29.26 7.93
CA GLU A 25 2.44 28.30 7.35
C GLU A 25 2.18 28.56 5.86
N SER A 26 2.09 29.83 5.44
CA SER A 26 1.94 30.15 4.00
C SER A 26 3.13 29.68 3.15
N LEU A 27 4.35 29.70 3.69
CA LEU A 27 5.54 29.20 2.98
C LEU A 27 5.59 27.67 2.98
N LYS A 28 5.05 27.02 4.01
CA LYS A 28 4.87 25.56 4.06
C LYS A 28 3.85 25.10 3.02
N ASP A 29 2.71 25.77 2.94
CA ASP A 29 1.67 25.49 1.93
C ASP A 29 2.22 25.66 0.52
N GLN A 30 3.00 26.72 0.27
CA GLN A 30 3.63 26.94 -1.01
C GLN A 30 4.65 25.83 -1.33
N TYR A 31 5.46 25.43 -0.35
CA TYR A 31 6.43 24.35 -0.52
C TYR A 31 5.75 23.01 -0.87
N ILE A 32 4.63 22.68 -0.22
CA ILE A 32 3.83 21.50 -0.57
C ILE A 32 3.36 21.61 -2.02
N LYS A 33 2.74 22.73 -2.41
CA LYS A 33 2.21 22.92 -3.78
C LYS A 33 3.28 22.78 -4.86
N ASP A 34 4.51 23.23 -4.56
CA ASP A 34 5.58 23.29 -5.54
C ASP A 34 6.38 21.97 -5.65
N ASN A 35 6.40 21.14 -4.60
CA ASN A 35 7.33 19.99 -4.51
C ASN A 35 6.64 18.64 -4.26
N LEU A 36 5.41 18.63 -3.76
CA LEU A 36 4.67 17.41 -3.48
C LEU A 36 3.71 17.11 -4.64
N GLU A 37 3.95 16.00 -5.33
CA GLU A 37 3.01 15.49 -6.31
C GLU A 37 2.06 14.49 -5.67
N ILE A 38 0.75 14.65 -5.92
CA ILE A 38 -0.29 13.73 -5.47
C ILE A 38 -0.73 12.87 -6.66
N ILE A 39 -0.71 11.55 -6.49
CA ILE A 39 -1.31 10.61 -7.44
C ILE A 39 -2.78 10.43 -7.02
N PRO A 40 -3.75 10.87 -7.82
CA PRO A 40 -5.15 10.89 -7.41
C PRO A 40 -5.82 9.51 -7.46
N TYR A 41 -5.22 8.53 -8.13
CA TYR A 41 -5.82 7.22 -8.32
C TYR A 41 -4.76 6.13 -8.45
N VAL A 42 -4.92 5.05 -7.68
CA VAL A 42 -4.17 3.81 -7.83
C VAL A 42 -5.10 2.73 -8.43
N PRO A 43 -4.71 2.07 -9.53
CA PRO A 43 -5.54 1.02 -10.15
C PRO A 43 -5.92 -0.10 -9.19
N PHE A 44 -7.14 -0.62 -9.31
CA PHE A 44 -7.67 -1.69 -8.46
C PHE A 44 -6.73 -2.90 -8.34
N ILE A 45 -6.18 -3.41 -9.45
CA ILE A 45 -5.24 -4.54 -9.43
C ILE A 45 -3.99 -4.22 -8.60
N LYS A 46 -3.50 -2.98 -8.66
CA LYS A 46 -2.35 -2.54 -7.85
C LYS A 46 -2.74 -2.45 -6.37
N LYS A 47 -3.92 -1.91 -6.03
CA LYS A 47 -4.46 -1.93 -4.65
C LYS A 47 -4.56 -3.37 -4.11
N ASP A 48 -5.14 -4.28 -4.90
CA ASP A 48 -5.30 -5.70 -4.55
C ASP A 48 -3.96 -6.37 -4.23
N ALA A 49 -2.95 -6.16 -5.08
CA ALA A 49 -1.60 -6.70 -4.90
C ALA A 49 -0.91 -6.12 -3.65
N LEU A 50 -1.01 -4.80 -3.43
CA LEU A 50 -0.46 -4.14 -2.24
C LEU A 50 -1.08 -4.70 -0.96
N ILE A 51 -2.41 -4.87 -0.94
CA ILE A 51 -3.13 -5.43 0.21
C ILE A 51 -2.75 -6.89 0.45
N GLY A 52 -2.69 -7.71 -0.61
CA GLY A 52 -2.30 -9.12 -0.47
C GLY A 52 -0.90 -9.28 0.13
N ASN A 53 0.03 -8.43 -0.28
CA ASN A 53 1.38 -8.41 0.25
C ASN A 53 1.48 -7.85 1.67
N LEU A 54 0.69 -6.82 2.01
CA LEU A 54 0.54 -6.32 3.37
C LEU A 54 0.09 -7.44 4.30
N LEU A 55 -1.04 -8.09 3.99
CA LEU A 55 -1.61 -9.17 4.80
C LEU A 55 -0.68 -10.38 4.90
N LYS A 56 0.03 -10.74 3.83
CA LYS A 56 1.06 -11.80 3.87
C LYS A 56 2.18 -11.46 4.85
N THR A 57 2.56 -10.19 4.95
CA THR A 57 3.64 -9.72 5.81
C THR A 57 3.21 -9.62 7.27
N THR A 58 1.94 -9.27 7.52
CA THR A 58 1.44 -8.91 8.85
C THR A 58 0.53 -9.94 9.49
N MET A 59 0.05 -10.93 8.74
CA MET A 59 -0.88 -11.95 9.24
C MET A 59 -0.41 -13.39 9.08
N ILE A 60 0.71 -13.66 8.40
CA ILE A 60 1.18 -15.02 8.17
C ILE A 60 2.56 -15.18 8.82
N ASP A 61 2.66 -16.17 9.72
CA ASP A 61 3.93 -16.60 10.26
C ASP A 61 4.73 -17.30 9.15
N LYS A 62 5.93 -16.79 8.84
CA LYS A 62 6.73 -17.27 7.71
C LYS A 62 7.26 -18.70 7.91
N GLU A 63 7.43 -19.13 9.15
CA GLU A 63 8.00 -20.44 9.48
C GLU A 63 6.92 -21.53 9.46
N THR A 64 5.76 -21.22 10.02
CA THR A 64 4.69 -22.20 10.25
C THR A 64 3.57 -22.09 9.22
N GLY A 65 3.46 -20.98 8.49
CA GLY A 65 2.32 -20.68 7.63
C GLY A 65 1.01 -20.40 8.39
N ASN A 66 1.06 -20.38 9.73
CA ASN A 66 -0.10 -20.12 10.58
C ASN A 66 -0.50 -18.64 10.55
N ILE A 67 -1.73 -18.37 10.96
CA ILE A 67 -2.17 -16.98 11.16
C ILE A 67 -1.47 -16.42 12.40
N LYS A 68 -0.77 -15.30 12.22
CA LYS A 68 -0.18 -14.50 13.28
C LYS A 68 -0.38 -13.03 12.95
N VAL A 69 -1.40 -12.44 13.54
CA VAL A 69 -1.79 -11.04 13.27
C VAL A 69 -0.86 -10.07 14.02
N ASN A 70 -0.26 -9.15 13.28
CA ASN A 70 0.51 -8.03 13.79
C ASN A 70 -0.13 -6.72 13.33
N SER A 71 -1.03 -6.20 14.16
CA SER A 71 -1.80 -4.98 13.87
C SER A 71 -0.93 -3.73 13.81
N SER A 72 0.13 -3.64 14.63
CA SER A 72 1.06 -2.51 14.61
C SER A 72 1.83 -2.43 13.29
N ALA A 73 2.33 -3.57 12.80
CA ALA A 73 2.99 -3.63 11.50
C ALA A 73 2.00 -3.37 10.35
N GLU A 74 0.76 -3.88 10.44
CA GLU A 74 -0.32 -3.58 9.47
C GLU A 74 -0.57 -2.08 9.36
N TYR A 75 -0.70 -1.39 10.49
CA TYR A 75 -0.93 0.06 10.51
C TYR A 75 0.25 0.85 9.90
N LEU A 76 1.49 0.55 10.32
CA LEU A 76 2.68 1.24 9.81
C LEU A 76 2.88 1.00 8.30
N LEU A 77 2.77 -0.25 7.85
CA LEU A 77 2.99 -0.60 6.45
C LEU A 77 1.83 -0.14 5.54
N MET A 78 0.59 -0.11 6.05
CA MET A 78 -0.52 0.53 5.33
C MET A 78 -0.25 2.02 5.14
N THR A 79 0.24 2.70 6.18
CA THR A 79 0.62 4.12 6.08
C THR A 79 1.71 4.32 5.04
N ARG A 80 2.76 3.49 5.04
CA ARG A 80 3.80 3.48 4.02
C ARG A 80 3.23 3.34 2.61
N ILE A 81 2.31 2.40 2.42
CA ILE A 81 1.65 2.17 1.12
C ILE A 81 0.97 3.44 0.63
N PHE A 82 0.23 4.15 1.49
CA PHE A 82 -0.40 5.41 1.10
C PHE A 82 0.63 6.45 0.69
N ILE A 83 1.70 6.64 1.48
CA ILE A 83 2.72 7.64 1.16
C ILE A 83 3.41 7.32 -0.18
N GLU A 84 3.94 6.11 -0.37
CA GLU A 84 4.76 5.77 -1.54
C GLU A 84 3.96 5.66 -2.86
N ASN A 85 2.66 5.36 -2.78
CA ASN A 85 1.81 5.14 -3.97
C ASN A 85 0.88 6.30 -4.30
N TYR A 86 0.63 7.22 -3.36
CA TYR A 86 -0.20 8.40 -3.60
C TYR A 86 0.62 9.70 -3.61
N THR A 87 1.94 9.62 -3.39
CA THR A 87 2.82 10.78 -3.48
C THR A 87 4.13 10.48 -4.22
N ASN A 88 4.88 11.52 -4.56
CA ASN A 88 6.28 11.40 -5.00
C ASN A 88 7.25 11.14 -3.85
N LEU A 89 6.79 10.94 -2.61
CA LEU A 89 7.67 10.62 -1.50
C LEU A 89 8.13 9.15 -1.55
N THR A 90 9.32 8.89 -1.02
CA THR A 90 9.91 7.56 -0.88
C THR A 90 10.52 7.38 0.51
N VAL A 91 10.39 6.17 1.06
CA VAL A 91 10.95 5.78 2.35
C VAL A 91 12.44 5.50 2.22
N GLU A 92 13.22 5.82 3.26
CA GLU A 92 14.66 5.62 3.31
C GLU A 92 15.08 4.44 4.20
N THR A 93 14.25 4.06 5.18
CA THR A 93 14.51 2.97 6.12
C THR A 93 13.66 1.74 5.84
N GLU A 94 14.19 0.56 6.19
CA GLU A 94 13.48 -0.71 6.04
C GLU A 94 12.20 -0.76 6.89
N GLY A 95 12.24 -0.15 8.08
CA GLY A 95 11.18 -0.24 9.08
C GLY A 95 10.09 0.84 8.99
N PHE A 96 10.32 1.94 8.27
CA PHE A 96 9.40 3.09 8.11
C PHE A 96 9.00 3.83 9.40
N PHE A 97 9.24 3.27 10.59
CA PHE A 97 8.80 3.85 11.86
C PHE A 97 9.46 5.20 12.15
N GLU A 98 10.70 5.42 11.71
CA GLU A 98 11.38 6.71 11.84
C GLU A 98 10.70 7.78 10.98
N GLU A 99 10.43 7.47 9.70
CA GLU A 99 9.72 8.35 8.78
C GLU A 99 8.28 8.60 9.24
N TYR A 100 7.62 7.59 9.78
CA TYR A 100 6.30 7.74 10.38
C TYR A 100 6.33 8.76 11.52
N ASP A 101 7.30 8.65 12.44
CA ASP A 101 7.44 9.58 13.55
C ASP A 101 7.76 11.00 13.05
N GLU A 102 8.61 11.17 12.05
CA GLU A 102 8.91 12.47 11.44
C GLU A 102 7.67 13.07 10.72
N LEU A 103 6.90 12.26 10.01
CA LEU A 103 5.63 12.67 9.39
C LEU A 103 4.63 13.14 10.46
N LYS A 104 4.55 12.46 11.61
CA LYS A 104 3.69 12.87 12.72
C LYS A 104 4.19 14.16 13.39
N LYS A 105 5.48 14.26 13.70
CA LYS A 105 6.07 15.44 14.37
C LYS A 105 5.96 16.71 13.51
N SER A 106 6.14 16.59 12.21
CA SER A 106 6.04 17.72 11.26
C SER A 106 4.61 18.19 11.01
N GLY A 107 3.60 17.38 11.34
CA GLY A 107 2.20 17.62 10.98
C GLY A 107 1.86 17.25 9.53
N LEU A 108 2.84 16.83 8.72
CA LEU A 108 2.63 16.45 7.33
C LEU A 108 1.73 15.21 7.20
N PHE A 109 1.80 14.28 8.17
CA PHE A 109 0.89 13.12 8.21
C PHE A 109 -0.58 13.55 8.17
N ASP A 110 -0.96 14.52 9.00
CA ASP A 110 -2.34 14.93 9.13
C ASP A 110 -2.80 15.61 7.83
N ILE A 111 -1.94 16.44 7.22
CA ILE A 111 -2.20 17.06 5.90
C ILE A 111 -2.42 16.00 4.82
N LEU A 112 -1.62 14.93 4.80
CA LEU A 112 -1.68 13.90 3.76
C LEU A 112 -2.85 12.95 3.92
N LEU A 113 -3.15 12.50 5.14
CA LEU A 113 -3.99 11.32 5.38
C LEU A 113 -5.25 11.58 6.20
N ILE A 114 -5.33 12.71 6.92
CA ILE A 114 -6.43 13.00 7.86
C ILE A 114 -7.23 14.21 7.41
N GLY A 115 -6.57 15.27 6.97
CA GLY A 115 -7.16 16.59 6.80
C GLY A 115 -7.44 17.28 8.14
N ASN A 116 -8.35 18.24 8.13
CA ASN A 116 -8.91 18.91 9.30
C ASN A 116 -10.40 19.25 9.04
N ASP A 117 -11.05 19.94 9.97
CA ASP A 117 -12.47 20.29 9.89
C ASP A 117 -12.87 21.11 8.65
N VAL A 118 -11.90 21.74 7.98
CA VAL A 118 -12.11 22.67 6.85
C VAL A 118 -11.48 22.15 5.56
N THR A 119 -10.43 21.33 5.64
CA THR A 119 -9.62 20.88 4.51
C THR A 119 -9.54 19.36 4.49
N ALA A 120 -9.96 18.75 3.38
CA ALA A 120 -9.79 17.33 3.13
C ALA A 120 -8.29 16.93 3.08
N PRO A 121 -7.93 15.66 3.36
CA PRO A 121 -6.57 15.18 3.16
C PRO A 121 -6.12 15.35 1.71
N LEU A 122 -4.82 15.56 1.50
CA LEU A 122 -4.26 15.66 0.15
C LEU A 122 -4.35 14.33 -0.61
N ILE A 123 -4.16 13.20 0.07
CA ILE A 123 -4.46 11.89 -0.52
C ILE A 123 -5.99 11.75 -0.57
N PRO A 124 -6.60 11.45 -1.74
CA PRO A 124 -8.05 11.40 -1.88
C PRO A 124 -8.71 10.49 -0.85
N TYR A 125 -9.73 11.01 -0.18
CA TYR A 125 -10.42 10.30 0.90
C TYR A 125 -11.04 8.98 0.41
N GLU A 126 -11.59 8.98 -0.80
CA GLU A 126 -12.19 7.83 -1.46
C GLU A 126 -11.19 6.69 -1.65
N GLU A 127 -9.94 7.02 -2.03
CA GLU A 127 -8.87 6.04 -2.21
C GLU A 127 -8.44 5.43 -0.87
N ILE A 128 -8.39 6.24 0.20
CA ILE A 128 -8.12 5.77 1.57
C ILE A 128 -9.24 4.84 2.05
N ALA A 129 -10.49 5.24 1.83
CA ALA A 129 -11.68 4.50 2.25
C ALA A 129 -11.81 3.16 1.51
N GLU A 130 -11.65 3.15 0.18
CA GLU A 130 -11.67 1.95 -0.63
C GLU A 130 -10.55 0.98 -0.22
N PHE A 131 -9.32 1.47 -0.06
CA PHE A 131 -8.20 0.62 0.34
C PHE A 131 -8.45 -0.04 1.70
N LYS A 132 -8.94 0.72 2.70
CA LYS A 132 -9.27 0.20 4.03
C LYS A 132 -10.42 -0.82 3.97
N HIS A 133 -11.42 -0.59 3.13
CA HIS A 133 -12.51 -1.54 2.92
C HIS A 133 -12.00 -2.85 2.32
N LEU A 134 -11.22 -2.78 1.22
CA LEU A 134 -10.62 -3.94 0.57
C LEU A 134 -9.68 -4.71 1.51
N LEU A 135 -8.91 -4.00 2.34
CA LEU A 135 -8.08 -4.59 3.38
C LEU A 135 -8.92 -5.37 4.39
N SER A 136 -10.02 -4.77 4.86
CA SER A 136 -10.91 -5.38 5.85
C SER A 136 -11.58 -6.65 5.33
N ILE A 137 -12.12 -6.64 4.11
CA ILE A 137 -12.78 -7.82 3.53
C ILE A 137 -11.76 -8.95 3.28
N LYS A 138 -10.58 -8.66 2.71
CA LYS A 138 -9.55 -9.69 2.47
C LYS A 138 -8.97 -10.27 3.76
N LYS A 139 -8.85 -9.44 4.79
CA LYS A 139 -8.50 -9.89 6.14
C LYS A 139 -9.54 -10.86 6.69
N SER A 140 -10.83 -10.56 6.49
CA SER A 140 -11.93 -11.46 6.83
C SER A 140 -11.83 -12.79 6.07
N ASP A 141 -11.60 -12.74 4.75
CA ASP A 141 -11.43 -13.93 3.92
C ASP A 141 -10.30 -14.84 4.42
N ILE A 142 -9.15 -14.27 4.80
CA ILE A 142 -8.03 -15.07 5.34
C ILE A 142 -8.43 -15.77 6.63
N LEU A 143 -9.10 -15.06 7.54
CA LEU A 143 -9.51 -15.60 8.83
C LEU A 143 -10.59 -16.67 8.66
N GLN A 144 -11.60 -16.45 7.80
CA GLN A 144 -12.66 -17.43 7.52
C GLN A 144 -12.11 -18.67 6.81
N ASN A 145 -11.40 -18.49 5.70
CA ASN A 145 -10.89 -19.61 4.92
C ASN A 145 -9.90 -20.48 5.73
N LYS A 146 -9.02 -19.89 6.54
CA LYS A 146 -8.09 -20.71 7.35
C LYS A 146 -8.73 -21.31 8.61
N TYR A 147 -9.81 -20.72 9.12
CA TYR A 147 -10.56 -21.31 10.24
C TYR A 147 -11.44 -22.49 9.77
N GLU A 148 -11.99 -22.43 8.56
CA GLU A 148 -12.66 -23.56 7.92
C GLU A 148 -11.68 -24.65 7.45
N ILE A 149 -10.47 -24.26 7.03
CA ILE A 149 -9.38 -25.16 6.58
C ILE A 149 -8.39 -25.43 7.72
N HIS A 150 -8.80 -26.20 8.72
CA HIS A 150 -7.84 -26.93 9.56
C HIS A 150 -7.10 -28.07 8.78
N SER A 151 -7.32 -28.24 7.46
CA SER A 151 -7.00 -29.48 6.72
C SER A 151 -6.01 -29.41 5.54
N PHE A 152 -5.39 -28.28 5.17
CA PHE A 152 -4.56 -28.20 3.95
C PHE A 152 -3.17 -27.53 4.09
N ILE A 153 -2.66 -27.38 5.32
CA ILE A 153 -1.32 -26.80 5.55
C ILE A 153 -0.25 -27.90 5.48
N THR A 154 0.14 -28.29 4.27
CA THR A 154 1.45 -28.95 4.05
C THR A 154 2.07 -28.57 2.69
N GLU A 155 1.30 -28.19 1.67
CA GLU A 155 1.84 -28.08 0.30
C GLU A 155 2.41 -26.70 -0.12
N GLN A 156 2.25 -25.62 0.65
CA GLN A 156 2.63 -24.28 0.15
C GLN A 156 3.98 -23.75 0.69
N VAL A 157 4.58 -24.38 1.70
CA VAL A 157 5.79 -23.91 2.40
C VAL A 157 7.01 -23.79 1.46
N GLU A 158 7.14 -24.68 0.46
CA GLU A 158 8.26 -24.65 -0.49
C GLU A 158 8.25 -23.44 -1.43
N ARG A 159 7.07 -22.92 -1.82
CA ARG A 159 6.98 -21.68 -2.64
C ARG A 159 7.25 -20.42 -1.82
N PHE A 160 7.05 -20.46 -0.50
CA PHE A 160 7.25 -19.33 0.39
C PHE A 160 8.71 -19.06 0.72
N LYS A 161 9.57 -20.09 0.74
CA LYS A 161 11.00 -19.94 1.03
C LYS A 161 11.69 -19.03 0.01
N THR A 162 11.38 -19.20 -1.28
CA THR A 162 11.92 -18.40 -2.40
C THR A 162 11.45 -16.93 -2.40
N LEU A 163 10.36 -16.61 -1.71
CA LEU A 163 9.81 -15.25 -1.60
C LEU A 163 10.17 -14.55 -0.27
N GLY A 164 10.74 -15.29 0.69
CA GLY A 164 11.06 -14.82 2.03
C GLY A 164 12.47 -14.24 2.20
N GLU A 165 13.39 -14.52 1.27
CA GLU A 165 14.80 -14.07 1.31
C GLU A 165 14.98 -12.63 0.81
N ALA A 166 13.95 -12.00 0.24
CA ALA A 166 13.97 -10.57 -0.06
C ALA A 166 13.57 -9.77 1.20
N THR A 167 14.59 -9.33 1.95
CA THR A 167 14.61 -8.21 2.91
C THR A 167 13.53 -7.18 2.63
N LEU A 168 12.82 -6.66 3.66
CA LEU A 168 11.52 -5.92 3.65
C LEU A 168 11.47 -4.65 2.79
N THR A 169 12.57 -4.32 2.13
CA THR A 169 12.74 -3.26 1.16
C THR A 169 11.98 -3.41 -0.19
N PRO A 170 11.28 -4.50 -0.62
CA PRO A 170 10.79 -4.59 -2.00
C PRO A 170 9.26 -4.77 -2.04
N LEU A 171 8.49 -4.39 -1.02
CA LEU A 171 7.04 -4.61 -1.06
C LEU A 171 6.40 -3.75 -2.17
N VAL A 172 6.78 -2.48 -2.27
CA VAL A 172 6.30 -1.57 -3.33
C VAL A 172 7.11 -1.71 -4.61
N ASP A 173 8.43 -1.87 -4.51
CA ASP A 173 9.31 -2.03 -5.67
C ASP A 173 9.08 -3.36 -6.41
N ALA A 174 8.86 -4.48 -5.71
CA ALA A 174 8.57 -5.74 -6.38
C ALA A 174 7.14 -5.79 -6.92
N VAL A 175 6.17 -5.11 -6.28
CA VAL A 175 4.81 -4.96 -6.83
C VAL A 175 4.85 -4.10 -8.08
N SER A 176 5.49 -2.93 -8.02
CA SER A 176 5.58 -2.00 -9.15
C SER A 176 6.36 -2.64 -10.30
N LYS A 177 7.52 -3.25 -10.05
CA LYS A 177 8.26 -3.99 -11.10
C LYS A 177 7.46 -5.15 -11.68
N LYS A 178 6.67 -5.88 -10.87
CA LYS A 178 5.81 -6.95 -11.38
C LYS A 178 4.65 -6.39 -12.21
N LEU A 179 3.98 -5.33 -11.77
CA LEU A 179 2.91 -4.68 -12.53
C LEU A 179 3.42 -4.01 -13.81
N ASP A 180 4.56 -3.33 -13.76
CA ASP A 180 5.19 -2.70 -14.93
C ASP A 180 5.68 -3.75 -15.94
N SER A 181 5.94 -4.98 -15.48
CA SER A 181 6.28 -6.12 -16.34
C SER A 181 5.08 -6.87 -16.89
N LEU A 182 3.86 -6.62 -16.38
CA LEU A 182 2.64 -7.21 -16.91
C LEU A 182 2.19 -6.40 -18.12
N SER A 183 1.94 -7.08 -19.24
CA SER A 183 1.34 -6.42 -20.40
C SER A 183 -0.12 -6.05 -20.11
N ASP A 184 -0.66 -5.08 -20.86
CA ASP A 184 -2.09 -4.73 -20.77
C ASP A 184 -3.00 -5.96 -21.00
N ASP A 185 -2.54 -6.95 -21.77
CA ASP A 185 -3.25 -8.20 -22.01
C ASP A 185 -3.20 -9.15 -20.81
N ASP A 186 -2.13 -9.15 -20.03
CA ASP A 186 -2.04 -9.92 -18.79
C ASP A 186 -2.94 -9.31 -17.70
N LEU A 187 -2.99 -7.98 -17.61
CA LEU A 187 -3.90 -7.27 -16.71
C LEU A 187 -5.37 -7.51 -17.10
N ARG A 188 -5.68 -7.56 -18.40
CA ARG A 188 -7.01 -7.91 -18.92
C ARG A 188 -7.38 -9.35 -18.62
N LYS A 189 -6.48 -10.31 -18.79
CA LYS A 189 -6.72 -11.72 -18.42
C LYS A 189 -6.99 -11.87 -16.92
N ILE A 190 -6.22 -11.21 -16.06
CA ILE A 190 -6.45 -11.24 -14.62
C ILE A 190 -7.83 -10.63 -14.29
N LEU A 191 -8.20 -9.53 -14.95
CA LEU A 191 -9.52 -8.91 -14.79
C LEU A 191 -10.65 -9.81 -15.28
N ASP A 192 -10.46 -10.50 -16.40
CA ASP A 192 -11.45 -11.42 -16.98
C ASP A 192 -11.57 -12.72 -16.17
N ASP A 193 -10.47 -13.24 -15.63
CA ASP A 193 -10.47 -14.34 -14.65
C ASP A 193 -11.21 -13.96 -13.36
N TYR A 194 -11.08 -12.70 -12.92
CA TYR A 194 -11.81 -12.18 -11.77
C TYR A 194 -13.31 -12.04 -12.05
N LYS A 195 -13.69 -11.56 -13.25
CA LYS A 195 -15.09 -11.53 -13.71
C LYS A 195 -15.69 -12.93 -13.83
N LEU A 196 -14.93 -13.89 -14.38
CA LEU A 196 -15.36 -15.28 -14.53
C LEU A 196 -15.61 -15.95 -13.17
N LYS A 197 -14.79 -15.64 -12.15
CA LYS A 197 -14.98 -16.13 -10.79
C LYS A 197 -16.18 -15.51 -10.06
N THR A 198 -16.52 -14.25 -10.33
CA THR A 198 -17.70 -13.61 -9.72
C THR A 198 -19.02 -14.03 -10.38
N THR A 199 -19.03 -14.32 -11.69
CA THR A 199 -20.22 -14.85 -12.38
C THR A 199 -20.52 -16.33 -12.08
N ALA A 200 -19.54 -17.11 -11.63
CA ALA A 200 -19.75 -18.53 -11.36
C ALA A 200 -20.54 -18.83 -10.05
N ASN A 201 -20.71 -17.83 -9.16
CA ASN A 201 -21.31 -18.02 -7.84
C ASN A 201 -22.73 -17.43 -7.66
N PHE A 202 -23.35 -16.88 -8.71
CA PHE A 202 -24.78 -16.56 -8.67
C PHE A 202 -25.57 -17.61 -9.44
N LYS A 203 -25.89 -18.72 -8.77
CA LYS A 203 -27.12 -19.43 -9.10
C LYS A 203 -28.27 -18.64 -8.48
N GLU A 204 -29.14 -18.12 -9.32
CA GLU A 204 -30.44 -17.58 -8.90
C GLU A 204 -31.12 -18.58 -7.95
N VAL A 205 -31.48 -18.09 -6.76
CA VAL A 205 -32.49 -18.68 -5.88
C VAL A 205 -33.49 -17.59 -5.58
#